data_AF-A0A7V8ZRD7-F1
#
_entry.id   AF-A0A7V8ZRD7-F1
#
_cell.length_a   1.000
_cell.length_b   1.000
_cell.length_c   1.000
_cell.angle_alpha   90.00
_cell.angle_beta   90.00
_cell.angle_gamma   90.00
#
_symmetry.space_group_name_H-M   'P 1'
#
loop_
_entity.id
_entity.type
_entity.pdbx_description
1 polymer ?
#
loop_
_entity_poly.entity_id
_entity_poly.type
_entity_poly.pdbx_seq_one_letter_code
_entity_poly.pdbx_strand_id
1 'polypeptide(L)'
;MARSQRDSKLETRTARLKLKVGQRYFTKIGEGLALGFRRTGEGYGNWQARMMLASGRYGFRALGRADDFMEANGETVLSFFQAQQKAREAATAIVAGEEPEPALPVTVADATTRYLAWYAENRKALRETTATIAAHILPTFDERALASLTTAELKAWHQKLAVKSARVRTGIGAKQRYRAKPENDNQKRARKSTANRILTVLKAILNKAFEDELAASDTAWRRVRPFENADEPVTRFLTEAECKRLINASRADLRALVKGALFTGARYSELTGLTVAHVNVDT
;
A
#
# COMPACT_ATOMS: atom_id res chain seq x y z
N MET A 1 9.85 21.47 36.45
CA MET A 1 9.70 20.90 35.09
C MET A 1 10.81 19.88 34.86
N ALA A 2 10.49 18.70 34.34
CA ALA A 2 11.53 17.72 33.98
C ALA A 2 12.46 18.32 32.91
N ARG A 3 13.78 18.21 33.10
CA ARG A 3 14.78 18.76 32.18
C ARG A 3 14.60 18.12 30.79
N SER A 4 14.53 18.93 29.73
CA SER A 4 14.50 18.41 28.36
C SER A 4 15.76 17.60 28.08
N GLN A 5 15.57 16.40 27.53
CA GLN A 5 16.67 15.52 27.17
C GLN A 5 17.33 16.04 25.89
N ARG A 6 18.64 15.84 25.77
CA ARG A 6 19.40 16.20 24.57
C ARG A 6 19.74 14.94 23.78
N ASP A 7 19.70 15.05 22.46
CA ASP A 7 20.06 13.98 21.55
C ASP A 7 20.72 14.58 20.31
N SER A 8 22.02 14.33 20.14
CA SER A 8 22.81 14.94 19.07
C SER A 8 22.34 14.56 17.66
N LYS A 9 21.58 13.47 17.50
CA LYS A 9 21.04 13.04 16.21
C LYS A 9 19.70 13.71 15.89
N LEU A 10 18.95 14.10 16.92
CA LEU A 10 17.57 14.56 16.78
C LEU A 10 17.37 16.05 17.07
N GLU A 11 18.28 16.68 17.81
CA GLU A 11 18.11 18.06 18.28
C GLU A 11 18.12 19.08 17.13
N THR A 12 19.06 18.93 16.20
CA THR A 12 19.25 19.90 15.10
C THR A 12 18.68 19.39 13.77
N ARG A 13 18.18 20.33 12.95
CA ARG A 13 17.68 20.04 11.59
C ARG A 13 18.74 19.33 10.75
N THR A 14 19.96 19.83 10.78
CA THR A 14 21.09 19.28 10.00
C THR A 14 21.47 17.87 10.42
N ALA A 15 21.38 17.52 11.71
CA ALA A 15 21.60 16.15 12.17
C ALA A 15 20.50 15.21 11.69
N ARG A 16 19.23 15.63 11.79
CA ARG A 16 18.07 14.84 11.35
C ARG A 16 18.07 14.57 9.84
N LEU A 17 18.50 15.55 9.04
CA LEU A 17 18.63 15.41 7.59
C LEU A 17 19.76 14.46 7.15
N LYS A 18 20.67 14.05 8.05
CA LYS A 18 21.67 13.00 7.77
C LYS A 18 21.17 11.59 8.10
N LEU A 19 20.03 11.47 8.78
CA LEU A 19 19.48 10.19 9.17
C LEU A 19 18.88 9.43 7.97
N LYS A 20 18.91 8.10 8.07
CA LYS A 20 18.43 7.21 7.02
C LYS A 20 16.92 7.33 6.86
N VAL A 21 16.48 7.54 5.61
CA VAL A 21 15.07 7.55 5.24
C VAL A 21 14.41 6.23 5.66
N GLY A 22 13.24 6.32 6.28
CA GLY A 22 12.43 5.18 6.71
C GLY A 22 12.87 4.51 8.01
N GLN A 23 14.08 4.78 8.53
CA GLN A 23 14.54 4.26 9.81
C GLN A 23 14.00 5.09 10.98
N ARG A 24 13.52 4.41 12.03
CA ARG A 24 13.08 5.06 13.28
C ARG A 24 14.25 5.24 14.23
N TYR A 25 14.33 6.43 14.81
CA TYR A 25 15.30 6.79 15.84
C TYR A 25 14.55 7.17 17.10
N PHE A 26 14.89 6.59 18.24
CA PHE A 26 14.23 6.85 19.50
C PHE A 26 15.21 7.40 20.52
N THR A 27 14.77 8.38 21.28
CA THR A 27 15.49 8.90 22.44
C THR A 27 14.58 8.81 23.67
N LYS A 28 15.11 8.31 24.79
CA LYS A 28 14.33 8.14 26.02
C LYS A 28 14.15 9.52 26.66
N ILE A 29 12.91 9.93 26.91
CA ILE A 29 12.59 11.25 27.47
C ILE A 29 11.90 11.19 28.83
N GLY A 30 11.56 9.98 29.29
CA GLY A 30 10.97 9.69 30.58
C GLY A 30 10.87 8.18 30.85
N GLU A 31 10.29 7.81 31.98
CA GLU A 31 9.95 6.42 32.29
C GLU A 31 8.77 5.97 31.41
N GLY A 32 8.93 4.82 30.75
CA GLY A 32 7.92 4.35 29.79
C GLY A 32 7.71 5.24 28.56
N LEU A 33 8.45 6.35 28.40
CA LEU A 33 8.25 7.37 27.37
C LEU A 33 9.52 7.64 26.55
N ALA A 34 9.41 7.54 25.23
CA ALA A 34 10.47 7.88 24.29
C ALA A 34 9.93 8.78 23.18
N LEU A 35 10.74 9.75 22.75
CA LEU A 35 10.47 10.53 21.55
C LEU A 35 11.08 9.80 20.35
N GLY A 36 10.27 9.57 19.34
CA GLY A 36 10.66 8.95 18.09
C GLY A 36 10.68 9.96 16.95
N PHE A 37 11.68 9.81 16.09
CA PHE A 37 11.82 10.54 14.84
C PHE A 37 11.95 9.55 13.69
N ARG A 38 11.31 9.87 12.57
CA ARG A 38 11.50 9.13 11.31
C ARG A 38 11.49 10.08 10.13
N ARG A 39 12.53 9.96 9.29
CA ARG A 39 12.61 10.71 8.03
C ARG A 39 11.79 10.04 6.94
N THR A 40 10.91 10.78 6.29
CA THR A 40 10.03 10.32 5.21
C THR A 40 10.76 10.29 3.87
N GLY A 41 10.17 9.62 2.87
CA GLY A 41 10.68 9.60 1.49
C GLY A 41 10.65 10.97 0.81
N GLU A 42 9.79 11.87 1.30
CA GLU A 42 9.67 13.27 0.85
C GLU A 42 10.73 14.19 1.48
N GLY A 43 11.61 13.63 2.31
CA GLY A 43 12.80 14.31 2.83
C GLY A 43 12.65 14.90 4.23
N TYR A 44 11.44 15.30 4.63
CA TYR A 44 11.13 15.79 5.98
C TYR A 44 10.89 14.65 6.97
N GLY A 45 10.99 14.90 8.28
CA GLY A 45 10.66 13.90 9.29
C GLY A 45 9.35 14.12 10.03
N ASN A 46 8.88 13.07 10.70
CA ASN A 46 7.74 13.08 11.61
C ASN A 46 8.18 12.77 13.05
N TRP A 47 7.49 13.39 14.00
CA TRP A 47 7.63 13.15 15.43
C TRP A 47 6.51 12.23 15.94
N GLN A 48 6.91 11.25 16.74
CA GLN A 48 5.99 10.34 17.41
C GLN A 48 6.41 10.13 18.87
N ALA A 49 5.46 10.02 19.79
CA ALA A 49 5.70 9.53 21.14
C ALA A 49 5.54 8.01 21.16
N ARG A 50 6.49 7.29 21.75
CA ARG A 50 6.33 5.89 22.15
C ARG A 50 6.14 5.86 23.65
N MET A 51 5.00 5.34 24.10
CA MET A 51 4.58 5.42 25.49
C MET A 51 3.97 4.12 25.98
N MET A 52 4.25 3.75 27.23
CA MET A 52 3.67 2.57 27.87
C MET A 52 2.20 2.85 28.22
N LEU A 53 1.30 2.03 27.68
CA LEU A 53 -0.14 2.12 27.93
C LEU A 53 -0.48 1.36 29.24
N ALA A 54 -1.65 1.65 29.81
CA ALA A 54 -2.17 0.94 30.99
C ALA A 54 -2.22 -0.59 30.81
N SER A 55 -2.35 -1.07 29.56
CA SER A 55 -2.26 -2.50 29.20
C SER A 55 -0.87 -3.13 29.35
N GLY A 56 0.16 -2.38 29.76
CA GLY A 56 1.56 -2.83 29.84
C GLY A 56 2.26 -2.92 28.47
N ARG A 57 1.59 -2.57 27.37
CA ARG A 57 2.16 -2.54 26.02
C ARG A 57 2.58 -1.13 25.62
N TYR A 58 3.58 -1.02 24.75
CA TYR A 58 3.93 0.26 24.13
C TYR A 58 2.94 0.64 23.03
N GLY A 59 2.34 1.82 23.17
CA GLY A 59 1.60 2.53 22.14
C GLY A 59 2.46 3.58 21.45
N PHE A 60 2.01 4.01 20.28
CA PHE A 60 2.62 5.11 19.53
C PHE A 60 1.57 6.19 19.29
N ARG A 61 1.98 7.46 19.43
CA ARG A 61 1.13 8.61 19.14
C ARG A 61 1.87 9.56 18.21
N ALA A 62 1.29 9.88 17.07
CA ALA A 62 1.81 10.92 16.20
C ALA A 62 1.70 12.29 16.89
N LEU A 63 2.76 13.09 16.83
CA LEU A 63 2.82 14.40 17.46
C LEU A 63 2.73 15.53 16.43
N GLY A 64 3.33 15.33 15.26
CA GLY A 64 3.38 16.31 14.17
C GLY A 64 4.60 16.11 13.27
N ARG A 65 4.72 16.97 12.26
CA ARG A 65 5.88 17.05 11.36
C ARG A 65 7.06 17.70 12.08
N ALA A 66 8.29 17.35 11.70
CA ALA A 66 9.48 18.03 12.16
C ALA A 66 9.73 19.34 11.42
N ASP A 67 10.34 20.31 12.10
CA ASP A 67 10.70 21.62 11.58
C ASP A 67 11.88 21.59 10.59
N ASP A 68 12.06 20.51 9.83
CA ASP A 68 13.23 20.30 8.97
C ASP A 68 13.29 21.29 7.81
N PHE A 69 12.14 21.66 7.24
CA PHE A 69 12.02 22.57 6.11
C PHE A 69 10.99 23.70 6.33
N MET A 70 10.36 23.75 7.51
CA MET A 70 9.36 24.76 7.87
C MET A 70 9.63 25.22 9.28
N GLU A 71 9.25 26.46 9.61
CA GLU A 71 9.32 26.92 11.00
C GLU A 71 8.34 26.15 11.88
N ALA A 72 8.75 25.95 13.13
CA ALA A 72 7.93 25.22 14.07
C ALA A 72 6.80 26.13 14.59
N ASN A 73 5.57 25.72 14.35
CA ASN A 73 4.37 26.45 14.78
C ASN A 73 3.82 25.97 16.13
N GLY A 74 4.40 24.93 16.72
CA GLY A 74 3.98 24.38 18.01
C GLY A 74 2.75 23.47 17.95
N GLU A 75 2.06 23.40 16.82
CA GLU A 75 0.86 22.60 16.63
C GLU A 75 1.10 21.41 15.68
N THR A 76 1.34 21.68 14.40
CA THR A 76 1.48 20.67 13.34
C THR A 76 2.92 20.47 12.91
N VAL A 77 3.79 21.48 13.11
CA VAL A 77 5.23 21.46 12.84
C VAL A 77 5.95 21.76 14.15
N LEU A 78 6.80 20.84 14.59
CA LEU A 78 7.42 20.88 15.92
C LEU A 78 8.94 20.83 15.83
N SER A 79 9.60 21.64 16.65
CA SER A 79 11.01 21.46 16.97
C SER A 79 11.21 20.23 17.87
N PHE A 80 12.45 19.79 18.02
CA PHE A 80 12.79 18.69 18.93
C PHE A 80 12.31 18.92 20.37
N PHE A 81 12.47 20.15 20.89
CA PHE A 81 12.05 20.48 22.26
C PHE A 81 10.54 20.58 22.40
N GLN A 82 9.84 21.17 21.41
CA GLN A 82 8.38 21.20 21.38
C GLN A 82 7.79 19.78 21.27
N ALA A 83 8.40 18.91 20.46
CA ALA A 83 7.98 17.53 20.34
C ALA A 83 8.17 16.75 21.66
N GLN A 84 9.25 17.00 22.41
CA GLN A 84 9.41 16.43 23.75
C GLN A 84 8.32 16.91 24.71
N GLN A 85 8.00 18.20 24.70
CA GLN A 85 6.96 18.76 25.56
C GLN A 85 5.60 18.15 25.23
N LYS A 86 5.23 18.12 23.94
CA LYS A 86 3.97 17.52 23.47
C LYS A 86 3.88 16.02 23.78
N ALA A 87 5.01 15.31 23.73
CA ALA A 87 5.09 13.90 24.14
C ALA A 87 4.86 13.71 25.65
N ARG A 88 5.38 14.61 26.49
CA ARG A 88 5.15 14.59 27.94
C ARG A 88 3.69 14.93 28.28
N GLU A 89 3.12 15.95 27.65
CA GLU A 89 1.71 16.32 27.80
C GLU A 89 0.80 15.16 27.41
N ALA A 90 1.08 14.50 26.28
CA ALA A 90 0.36 13.30 25.87
C ALA A 90 0.47 12.15 26.90
N ALA A 91 1.62 12.00 27.56
CA ALA A 91 1.83 11.00 28.61
C ALA A 91 1.07 11.33 29.90
N THR A 92 1.10 12.60 30.31
CA THR A 92 0.36 13.07 31.48
C THR A 92 -1.15 12.90 31.29
N ALA A 93 -1.69 13.22 30.11
CA ALA A 93 -3.11 13.00 29.80
C ALA A 93 -3.53 11.54 29.99
N ILE A 94 -2.73 10.59 29.51
CA ILE A 94 -3.01 9.15 29.71
C ILE A 94 -2.98 8.74 31.19
N VAL A 95 -2.03 9.27 31.97
CA VAL A 95 -1.93 8.97 33.42
C VAL A 95 -3.06 9.60 34.21
N ALA A 96 -3.54 10.78 33.81
CA ALA A 96 -4.64 11.50 34.45
C ALA A 96 -6.02 10.86 34.19
N GLY A 97 -6.11 9.81 33.37
CA GLY A 97 -7.39 9.21 32.97
C GLY A 97 -8.19 10.07 31.99
N GLU A 98 -7.62 11.19 31.54
CA GLU A 98 -8.07 11.91 30.36
C GLU A 98 -7.65 11.10 29.15
N GLU A 99 -8.42 10.05 28.85
CA GLU A 99 -8.36 9.45 27.53
C GLU A 99 -8.64 10.59 26.54
N PRO A 100 -7.71 10.89 25.62
CA PRO A 100 -8.02 11.82 24.53
C PRO A 100 -9.33 11.35 23.91
N GLU A 101 -10.23 12.27 23.53
CA GLU A 101 -11.34 11.89 22.65
C GLU A 101 -10.77 10.96 21.59
N PRO A 102 -11.27 9.71 21.48
CA PRO A 102 -10.64 8.73 20.63
C PRO A 102 -10.70 9.31 19.23
N ALA A 103 -9.55 9.78 18.73
CA ALA A 103 -9.40 10.10 17.32
C ALA A 103 -9.92 8.87 16.60
N LEU A 104 -10.99 9.04 15.80
CA LEU A 104 -11.70 7.94 15.17
C LEU A 104 -10.68 6.94 14.63
N PRO A 105 -10.78 5.66 15.02
CA PRO A 105 -9.74 4.70 14.74
C PRO A 105 -9.54 4.64 13.22
N VAL A 106 -8.32 4.95 12.76
CA VAL A 106 -8.04 5.01 11.31
C VAL A 106 -8.45 3.69 10.67
N THR A 107 -9.30 3.79 9.66
CA THR A 107 -9.90 2.64 8.99
C THR A 107 -9.08 2.20 7.76
N VAL A 108 -9.41 1.05 7.20
CA VAL A 108 -8.84 0.64 5.90
C VAL A 108 -9.33 1.55 4.77
N ALA A 109 -10.53 2.13 4.86
CA ALA A 109 -11.01 3.15 3.91
C ALA A 109 -10.12 4.39 3.92
N ASP A 110 -9.78 4.89 5.11
CA ASP A 110 -8.88 6.05 5.27
C ASP A 110 -7.49 5.76 4.71
N ALA A 111 -6.95 4.58 5.03
CA ALA A 111 -5.67 4.11 4.50
C ALA A 111 -5.69 4.00 2.97
N THR A 112 -6.79 3.50 2.41
CA THR A 112 -6.99 3.37 0.96
C THR A 112 -7.01 4.73 0.29
N THR A 113 -7.75 5.69 0.84
CA THR A 113 -7.85 7.05 0.29
C THR A 113 -6.48 7.71 0.22
N ARG A 114 -5.71 7.66 1.30
CA ARG A 114 -4.34 8.18 1.35
C ARG A 114 -3.40 7.44 0.41
N TYR A 115 -3.50 6.11 0.34
CA TYR A 115 -2.71 5.30 -0.58
C TYR A 115 -2.98 5.66 -2.04
N LEU A 116 -4.25 5.85 -2.43
CA LEU A 116 -4.62 6.19 -3.80
C LEU A 116 -4.19 7.61 -4.19
N ALA A 117 -4.27 8.58 -3.27
CA ALA A 117 -3.74 9.93 -3.49
C ALA A 117 -2.23 9.86 -3.80
N TRP A 118 -1.47 9.17 -2.96
CA TRP A 118 -0.04 8.94 -3.22
C TRP A 118 0.20 8.15 -4.51
N TYR A 119 -0.60 7.12 -4.79
CA TYR A 119 -0.44 6.24 -5.97
C TYR A 119 -0.63 7.02 -7.28
N ALA A 120 -1.56 7.96 -7.31
CA ALA A 120 -1.85 8.78 -8.49
C ALA A 120 -0.63 9.59 -8.96
N GLU A 121 0.18 10.08 -8.01
CA GLU A 121 1.38 10.87 -8.29
C GLU A 121 2.62 10.00 -8.52
N ASN A 122 2.67 8.82 -7.90
CA ASN A 122 3.90 8.04 -7.79
C ASN A 122 3.92 6.77 -8.65
N ARG A 123 2.80 6.32 -9.20
CA ARG A 123 2.68 5.02 -9.88
C ARG A 123 1.80 5.10 -11.12
N LYS A 124 1.98 4.11 -11.99
CA LYS A 124 1.16 3.89 -13.18
C LYS A 124 0.06 2.87 -12.85
N ALA A 125 -1.05 2.86 -13.59
CA ALA A 125 -2.21 1.96 -13.38
C ALA A 125 -3.11 2.28 -12.16
N LEU A 126 -3.33 3.57 -11.87
CA LEU A 126 -4.26 4.02 -10.83
C LEU A 126 -5.66 3.42 -11.02
N ARG A 127 -6.18 3.45 -12.25
CA ARG A 127 -7.53 2.97 -12.57
C ARG A 127 -7.71 1.50 -12.20
N GLU A 128 -6.75 0.65 -12.56
CA GLU A 128 -6.77 -0.79 -12.30
C GLU A 128 -6.65 -1.10 -10.80
N THR A 129 -5.78 -0.36 -10.11
CA THR A 129 -5.61 -0.46 -8.65
C THR A 129 -6.90 -0.04 -7.92
N THR A 130 -7.47 1.13 -8.24
CA THR A 130 -8.73 1.61 -7.66
C THR A 130 -9.87 0.63 -7.90
N ALA A 131 -10.00 0.09 -9.12
CA ALA A 131 -11.01 -0.91 -9.44
C ALA A 131 -10.83 -2.20 -8.62
N THR A 132 -9.59 -2.64 -8.42
CA THR A 132 -9.29 -3.82 -7.59
C THR A 132 -9.69 -3.60 -6.13
N ILE A 133 -9.37 -2.42 -5.59
CA ILE A 133 -9.68 -2.06 -4.21
C ILE A 133 -11.19 -2.01 -3.96
N ALA A 134 -11.92 -1.26 -4.78
CA ALA A 134 -13.38 -1.16 -4.69
C ALA A 134 -14.08 -2.51 -4.90
N ALA A 135 -13.51 -3.38 -5.74
CA ALA A 135 -14.06 -4.69 -6.06
C ALA A 135 -13.90 -5.74 -4.95
N HIS A 136 -12.77 -5.71 -4.24
CA HIS A 136 -12.30 -6.87 -3.48
C HIS A 136 -11.88 -6.56 -2.04
N ILE A 137 -11.46 -5.33 -1.76
CA ILE A 137 -10.90 -4.95 -0.44
C ILE A 137 -11.96 -4.22 0.37
N LEU A 138 -12.45 -3.07 -0.12
CA LEU A 138 -13.42 -2.24 0.62
C LEU A 138 -14.70 -3.00 1.00
N PRO A 139 -15.31 -3.86 0.14
CA PRO A 139 -16.51 -4.60 0.54
C PRO A 139 -16.38 -5.49 1.78
N THR A 140 -15.16 -5.75 2.26
CA THR A 140 -14.93 -6.50 3.50
C THR A 140 -14.32 -5.65 4.61
N PHE A 141 -13.46 -4.69 4.26
CA PHE A 141 -12.63 -4.00 5.24
C PHE A 141 -12.91 -2.51 5.39
N ASP A 142 -13.86 -1.92 4.66
CA ASP A 142 -14.12 -0.47 4.61
C ASP A 142 -14.01 0.21 5.99
N GLU A 143 -14.89 -0.22 6.91
CA GLU A 143 -15.01 0.33 8.26
C GLU A 143 -14.06 -0.31 9.29
N ARG A 144 -13.24 -1.30 8.88
CA ARG A 144 -12.37 -2.02 9.81
C ARG A 144 -11.21 -1.12 10.21
N ALA A 145 -11.09 -0.87 11.51
CA ALA A 145 -9.96 -0.15 12.10
C ALA A 145 -8.64 -0.91 11.86
N LEU A 146 -7.59 -0.20 11.43
CA LEU A 146 -6.26 -0.77 11.17
C LEU A 146 -5.70 -1.52 12.39
N ALA A 147 -5.90 -0.96 13.59
CA ALA A 147 -5.44 -1.55 14.85
C ALA A 147 -6.18 -2.84 15.24
N SER A 148 -7.38 -3.04 14.72
CA SER A 148 -8.20 -4.24 14.98
C SER A 148 -7.91 -5.38 14.01
N LEU A 149 -7.05 -5.15 13.01
CA LEU A 149 -6.81 -6.15 11.98
C LEU A 149 -6.05 -7.35 12.54
N THR A 150 -6.51 -8.56 12.21
CA THR A 150 -5.90 -9.82 12.70
C THR A 150 -5.30 -10.64 11.56
N THR A 151 -4.29 -11.46 11.85
CA THR A 151 -3.76 -12.39 10.84
C THR A 151 -4.81 -13.42 10.41
N ALA A 152 -5.67 -13.87 11.33
CA ALA A 152 -6.67 -14.89 11.06
C ALA A 152 -7.73 -14.40 10.07
N GLU A 153 -8.28 -13.20 10.27
CA GLU A 153 -9.30 -12.65 9.38
C GLU A 153 -8.73 -12.39 7.97
N LEU A 154 -7.49 -11.87 7.87
CA LEU A 154 -6.85 -11.57 6.58
C LEU A 154 -6.56 -12.87 5.80
N LYS A 155 -6.12 -13.93 6.51
CA LYS A 155 -5.95 -15.26 5.92
C LYS A 155 -7.28 -15.83 5.43
N ALA A 156 -8.34 -15.74 6.23
CA ALA A 156 -9.66 -16.24 5.87
C ALA A 156 -10.24 -15.50 4.65
N TRP A 157 -10.09 -14.17 4.60
CA TRP A 157 -10.46 -13.37 3.44
C TRP A 157 -9.67 -13.76 2.18
N HIS A 158 -8.34 -13.91 2.30
CA HIS A 158 -7.48 -14.33 1.19
C HIS A 158 -7.86 -15.72 0.64
N GLN A 159 -8.20 -16.67 1.53
CA GLN A 159 -8.72 -17.98 1.14
C GLN A 159 -10.06 -17.90 0.43
N LYS A 160 -11.00 -17.09 0.93
CA LYS A 160 -12.30 -16.86 0.27
C LYS A 160 -12.13 -16.32 -1.15
N LEU A 161 -11.17 -15.42 -1.40
CA LEU A 161 -10.89 -14.91 -2.75
C LEU A 161 -10.46 -16.01 -3.73
N ALA A 162 -9.66 -16.97 -3.27
CA ALA A 162 -9.16 -18.07 -4.10
C ALA A 162 -10.25 -19.09 -4.47
N VAL A 163 -11.29 -19.25 -3.64
CA VAL A 163 -12.40 -20.18 -3.91
C VAL A 163 -13.52 -19.52 -4.71
N LYS A 164 -13.69 -18.18 -4.61
CA LYS A 164 -14.74 -17.45 -5.33
C LYS A 164 -14.53 -17.50 -6.84
N SER A 165 -15.63 -17.67 -7.57
CA SER A 165 -15.66 -17.59 -9.03
C SER A 165 -15.11 -16.26 -9.55
N ALA A 166 -14.42 -16.30 -10.69
CA ALA A 166 -13.86 -15.10 -11.31
C ALA A 166 -14.96 -14.14 -11.77
N ARG A 167 -14.80 -12.85 -11.49
CA ARG A 167 -15.71 -11.80 -11.99
C ARG A 167 -15.61 -11.69 -13.51
N VAL A 168 -16.75 -11.39 -14.14
CA VAL A 168 -16.83 -11.04 -15.57
C VAL A 168 -17.13 -9.54 -15.68
N ARG A 169 -16.60 -8.87 -16.69
CA ARG A 169 -16.93 -7.46 -16.94
C ARG A 169 -18.44 -7.32 -17.15
N THR A 170 -19.03 -6.37 -16.44
CA THR A 170 -20.45 -6.02 -16.53
C THR A 170 -20.59 -4.53 -16.84
N GLY A 171 -21.74 -4.16 -17.41
CA GLY A 171 -22.08 -2.75 -17.63
C GLY A 171 -22.28 -2.01 -16.30
N ILE A 172 -22.21 -0.69 -16.36
CA ILE A 172 -22.46 0.19 -15.21
C ILE A 172 -23.91 -0.03 -14.74
N GLY A 173 -24.13 -0.17 -13.44
CA GLY A 173 -25.45 -0.43 -12.84
C GLY A 173 -25.96 -1.88 -12.95
N ALA A 174 -25.33 -2.73 -13.76
CA ALA A 174 -25.74 -4.13 -13.89
C ALA A 174 -25.23 -4.98 -12.72
N LYS A 175 -26.01 -6.00 -12.33
CA LYS A 175 -25.58 -6.99 -11.33
C LYS A 175 -24.30 -7.69 -11.78
N GLN A 176 -23.33 -7.78 -10.86
CA GLN A 176 -22.05 -8.41 -11.13
C GLN A 176 -22.21 -9.88 -11.53
N ARG A 177 -21.65 -10.26 -12.68
CA ARG A 177 -21.63 -11.63 -13.19
C ARG A 177 -20.33 -12.35 -12.86
N TYR A 178 -20.38 -13.67 -12.79
CA TYR A 178 -19.24 -14.52 -12.47
C TYR A 178 -19.11 -15.65 -13.50
N ARG A 179 -17.89 -16.12 -13.72
CA ARG A 179 -17.63 -17.35 -14.46
C ARG A 179 -18.11 -18.57 -13.66
N ALA A 180 -18.18 -19.72 -14.32
CA ALA A 180 -18.33 -21.00 -13.63
C ALA A 180 -17.24 -21.18 -12.56
N LYS A 181 -17.56 -21.98 -11.54
CA LYS A 181 -16.64 -22.28 -10.44
C LYS A 181 -15.42 -23.02 -11.02
N PRO A 182 -14.20 -22.77 -10.51
CA PRO A 182 -13.03 -23.54 -10.94
C PRO A 182 -13.20 -25.03 -10.58
N GLU A 183 -13.12 -25.90 -11.57
CA GLU A 183 -13.28 -27.35 -11.40
C GLU A 183 -11.93 -28.06 -11.43
N ASN A 184 -11.11 -27.76 -12.44
CA ASN A 184 -9.79 -28.36 -12.61
C ASN A 184 -8.69 -27.61 -11.83
N ASP A 185 -7.56 -28.27 -11.63
CA ASP A 185 -6.48 -27.75 -10.79
C ASP A 185 -5.80 -26.51 -11.39
N ASN A 186 -5.73 -26.41 -12.71
CA ASN A 186 -5.21 -25.22 -13.40
C ASN A 186 -6.11 -24.00 -13.13
N GLN A 187 -7.43 -24.15 -13.19
CA GLN A 187 -8.38 -23.08 -12.87
C GLN A 187 -8.29 -22.69 -11.39
N LYS A 188 -8.21 -23.66 -10.46
CA LYS A 188 -8.02 -23.39 -9.03
C LYS A 188 -6.70 -22.67 -8.76
N ARG A 189 -5.61 -23.07 -9.42
CA ARG A 189 -4.29 -22.41 -9.36
C ARG A 189 -4.37 -20.96 -9.85
N ALA A 190 -5.00 -20.72 -11.00
CA ALA A 190 -5.19 -19.37 -11.54
C ALA A 190 -6.00 -18.46 -10.59
N ARG A 191 -7.00 -19.01 -9.87
CA ARG A 191 -7.71 -18.28 -8.82
C ARG A 191 -6.81 -17.93 -7.64
N LYS A 192 -5.94 -18.84 -7.19
CA LYS A 192 -4.92 -18.57 -6.17
C LYS A 192 -3.94 -17.46 -6.61
N SER A 193 -3.46 -17.48 -7.86
CA SER A 193 -2.61 -16.39 -8.40
C SER A 193 -3.34 -15.04 -8.38
N THR A 194 -4.62 -15.03 -8.75
CA THR A 194 -5.43 -13.80 -8.67
C THR A 194 -5.59 -13.32 -7.22
N ALA A 195 -5.86 -14.24 -6.27
CA ALA A 195 -5.97 -13.91 -4.85
C ALA A 195 -4.66 -13.33 -4.30
N ASN A 196 -3.51 -13.89 -4.70
CA ASN A 196 -2.20 -13.35 -4.33
C ASN A 196 -2.00 -11.92 -4.82
N ARG A 197 -2.37 -11.61 -6.08
CA ARG A 197 -2.26 -10.24 -6.63
C ARG A 197 -3.14 -9.26 -5.86
N ILE A 198 -4.35 -9.66 -5.48
CA ILE A 198 -5.25 -8.82 -4.66
C ILE A 198 -4.68 -8.64 -3.24
N LEU A 199 -4.13 -9.70 -2.63
CA LEU A 199 -3.43 -9.62 -1.35
C LEU A 199 -2.25 -8.65 -1.41
N THR A 200 -1.49 -8.65 -2.50
CA THR A 200 -0.38 -7.69 -2.71
C THR A 200 -0.88 -6.25 -2.67
N VAL A 201 -2.01 -5.94 -3.29
CA VAL A 201 -2.62 -4.59 -3.24
C VAL A 201 -3.02 -4.22 -1.81
N LEU A 202 -3.71 -5.12 -1.08
CA LEU A 202 -4.08 -4.87 0.31
C LEU A 202 -2.84 -4.64 1.18
N LYS A 203 -1.83 -5.49 1.07
CA LYS A 203 -0.59 -5.34 1.83
C LYS A 203 0.14 -4.05 1.48
N ALA A 204 0.09 -3.59 0.22
CA ALA A 204 0.67 -2.30 -0.16
C ALA A 204 -0.03 -1.12 0.52
N ILE A 205 -1.36 -1.13 0.59
CA ILE A 205 -2.15 -0.12 1.32
C ILE A 205 -1.78 -0.12 2.81
N LEU A 206 -1.80 -1.29 3.45
CA LEU A 206 -1.54 -1.41 4.89
C LEU A 206 -0.08 -1.08 5.24
N ASN A 207 0.87 -1.48 4.39
CA ASN A 207 2.26 -1.11 4.54
C ASN A 207 2.45 0.41 4.40
N LYS A 208 1.82 1.04 3.41
CA LYS A 208 1.87 2.50 3.26
C LYS A 208 1.26 3.19 4.48
N ALA A 209 0.14 2.69 5.01
CA ALA A 209 -0.45 3.22 6.23
C ALA A 209 0.47 3.07 7.47
N PHE A 210 1.18 1.94 7.59
CA PHE A 210 2.20 1.76 8.63
C PHE A 210 3.43 2.64 8.42
N GLU A 211 3.83 2.86 7.16
CA GLU A 211 4.87 3.81 6.75
C GLU A 211 4.42 5.27 6.94
N ASP A 212 3.13 5.56 6.96
CA ASP A 212 2.62 6.90 7.23
C ASP A 212 2.17 7.06 8.69
N GLU A 213 2.55 6.09 9.54
CA GLU A 213 2.34 6.09 11.00
C GLU A 213 0.86 6.08 11.43
N LEU A 214 -0.02 5.61 10.54
CA LEU A 214 -1.44 5.40 10.81
C LEU A 214 -1.72 4.08 11.53
N ALA A 215 -0.76 3.15 11.48
CA ALA A 215 -0.82 1.88 12.19
C ALA A 215 0.44 1.68 13.04
N ALA A 216 0.25 1.18 14.27
CA ALA A 216 1.34 0.95 15.21
C ALA A 216 2.23 -0.27 14.86
N SER A 217 1.68 -1.27 14.17
CA SER A 217 2.38 -2.51 13.82
C SER A 217 1.90 -3.09 12.50
N ASP A 218 2.81 -3.73 11.76
CA ASP A 218 2.56 -4.45 10.52
C ASP A 218 2.34 -5.97 10.70
N THR A 219 2.41 -6.46 11.95
CA THR A 219 2.47 -7.88 12.26
C THR A 219 1.30 -8.67 11.68
N ALA A 220 0.09 -8.11 11.73
CA ALA A 220 -1.14 -8.78 11.31
C ALA A 220 -1.09 -9.23 9.85
N TRP A 221 -0.76 -8.32 8.92
CA TRP A 221 -0.69 -8.60 7.48
C TRP A 221 0.68 -9.11 7.03
N ARG A 222 1.77 -8.80 7.75
CA ARG A 222 3.11 -9.36 7.43
C ARG A 222 3.11 -10.88 7.51
N ARG A 223 2.42 -11.46 8.50
CA ARG A 223 2.29 -12.92 8.70
C ARG A 223 1.39 -13.62 7.67
N VAL A 224 0.64 -12.88 6.85
CA VAL A 224 -0.17 -13.45 5.77
C VAL A 224 0.73 -13.71 4.57
N ARG A 225 0.92 -14.99 4.25
CA ARG A 225 1.71 -15.46 3.11
C ARG A 225 0.80 -15.71 1.90
N PRO A 226 1.30 -15.44 0.67
CA PRO A 226 0.60 -15.82 -0.55
C PRO A 226 0.52 -17.34 -0.69
N PHE A 227 -0.37 -17.83 -1.54
CA PHE A 227 -0.37 -19.23 -1.97
C PHE A 227 0.90 -19.53 -2.77
N GLU A 228 1.59 -20.60 -2.41
CA GLU A 228 2.78 -21.08 -3.10
C GLU A 228 2.42 -21.73 -4.44
N ASN A 229 3.36 -21.68 -5.40
CA ASN A 229 3.27 -22.30 -6.72
C ASN A 229 1.97 -21.97 -7.47
N ALA A 230 1.44 -20.76 -7.23
CA ALA A 230 0.19 -20.31 -7.83
C ALA A 230 0.40 -19.59 -9.16
N ASP A 231 1.55 -18.93 -9.34
CA ASP A 231 1.86 -18.20 -10.56
C ASP A 231 2.67 -19.09 -11.50
N GLU A 232 2.09 -19.38 -12.65
CA GLU A 232 2.69 -20.20 -13.70
C GLU A 232 2.50 -19.48 -15.03
N PRO A 233 3.57 -19.23 -15.80
CA PRO A 233 3.45 -18.58 -17.08
C PRO A 233 2.64 -19.46 -18.03
N VAL A 234 1.75 -18.84 -18.81
CA VAL A 234 1.05 -19.57 -19.88
C VAL A 234 2.06 -19.84 -20.99
N THR A 235 2.49 -21.08 -21.13
CA THR A 235 3.51 -21.54 -22.10
C THR A 235 2.92 -22.07 -23.41
N ARG A 236 1.70 -21.66 -23.78
CA ARG A 236 1.10 -22.01 -25.08
C ARG A 236 1.45 -20.96 -26.13
N PHE A 237 2.14 -21.39 -27.17
CA PHE A 237 2.36 -20.60 -28.39
C PHE A 237 1.45 -21.08 -29.51
N LEU A 238 1.16 -20.18 -30.46
CA LEU A 238 0.43 -20.53 -31.67
C LEU A 238 1.39 -21.25 -32.63
N THR A 239 0.92 -22.36 -33.21
CA THR A 239 1.58 -22.99 -34.34
C THR A 239 1.47 -22.11 -35.58
N GLU A 240 2.35 -22.30 -36.57
CA GLU A 240 2.30 -21.55 -37.83
C GLU A 240 0.94 -21.66 -38.53
N ALA A 241 0.33 -22.86 -38.49
CA ALA A 241 -1.00 -23.09 -39.05
C ALA A 241 -2.10 -22.31 -38.29
N GLU A 242 -2.01 -22.23 -36.96
CA GLU A 242 -2.92 -21.40 -36.15
C GLU A 242 -2.73 -19.91 -36.40
N CYS A 243 -1.48 -19.45 -36.56
CA CYS A 243 -1.16 -18.06 -36.93
C CYS A 243 -1.83 -17.68 -38.26
N LYS A 244 -1.68 -18.51 -39.29
CA LYS A 244 -2.33 -18.29 -40.61
C LYS A 244 -3.85 -18.22 -40.49
N ARG A 245 -4.47 -19.14 -39.73
CA ARG A 245 -5.92 -19.13 -39.49
C ARG A 245 -6.36 -17.87 -38.75
N LEU A 246 -5.63 -17.44 -37.73
CA LEU A 246 -5.95 -16.25 -36.95
C LEU A 246 -5.90 -14.97 -37.81
N ILE A 247 -4.88 -14.83 -38.67
CA ILE A 247 -4.75 -13.69 -39.60
C ILE A 247 -5.96 -13.65 -40.55
N ASN A 248 -6.32 -14.80 -41.13
CA ASN A 248 -7.40 -14.86 -42.12
C ASN A 248 -8.78 -14.59 -41.50
N ALA A 249 -9.03 -15.11 -40.29
CA ALA A 249 -10.26 -14.88 -39.54
C ALA A 249 -10.37 -13.46 -38.97
N SER A 250 -9.27 -12.72 -38.87
CA SER A 250 -9.28 -11.35 -38.36
C SER A 250 -9.91 -10.39 -39.37
N ARG A 251 -10.73 -9.45 -38.86
CA ARG A 251 -11.23 -8.29 -39.62
C ARG A 251 -10.06 -7.45 -40.13
N ALA A 252 -10.25 -6.69 -41.21
CA ALA A 252 -9.18 -5.97 -41.89
C ALA A 252 -8.38 -5.04 -40.97
N ASP A 253 -9.06 -4.31 -40.08
CA ASP A 253 -8.48 -3.41 -39.08
C ASP A 253 -7.58 -4.15 -38.07
N LEU A 254 -8.05 -5.29 -37.56
CA LEU A 254 -7.32 -6.11 -36.59
C LEU A 254 -6.20 -6.92 -37.23
N ARG A 255 -6.35 -7.30 -38.51
CA ARG A 255 -5.42 -8.17 -39.23
C ARG A 255 -4.02 -7.57 -39.31
N ALA A 256 -3.90 -6.27 -39.57
CA ALA A 256 -2.61 -5.58 -39.61
C ALA A 256 -1.88 -5.67 -38.26
N LEU A 257 -2.62 -5.48 -37.16
CA LEU A 257 -2.08 -5.55 -35.81
C LEU A 257 -1.66 -6.97 -35.43
N VAL A 258 -2.47 -7.97 -35.77
CA VAL A 258 -2.15 -9.40 -35.55
C VAL A 258 -0.91 -9.80 -36.33
N LYS A 259 -0.79 -9.39 -37.61
CA LYS A 259 0.42 -9.61 -38.40
C LYS A 259 1.63 -8.96 -37.73
N GLY A 260 1.54 -7.68 -37.38
CA GLY A 260 2.61 -6.97 -36.68
C GLY A 260 3.09 -7.73 -35.44
N ALA A 261 2.17 -8.14 -34.56
CA ALA A 261 2.49 -8.90 -33.36
C ALA A 261 3.20 -10.23 -33.65
N LEU A 262 2.75 -10.97 -34.68
CA LEU A 262 3.34 -12.26 -35.03
C LEU A 262 4.73 -12.15 -35.66
N PHE A 263 4.99 -11.08 -36.44
CA PHE A 263 6.27 -10.91 -37.11
C PHE A 263 7.35 -10.23 -36.24
N THR A 264 6.95 -9.36 -35.30
CA THR A 264 7.92 -8.60 -34.50
C THR A 264 8.01 -9.06 -33.04
N GLY A 265 7.03 -9.82 -32.55
CA GLY A 265 6.92 -10.15 -31.13
C GLY A 265 6.55 -8.96 -30.22
N ALA A 266 6.22 -7.80 -30.80
CA ALA A 266 5.88 -6.60 -30.05
C ALA A 266 4.55 -6.74 -29.29
N ARG A 267 4.47 -6.09 -28.13
CA ARG A 267 3.25 -6.05 -27.32
C ARG A 267 2.20 -5.18 -28.00
N TYR A 268 0.93 -5.45 -27.69
CA TYR A 268 -0.20 -4.66 -28.20
C TYR A 268 0.02 -3.14 -28.06
N SER A 269 0.44 -2.68 -26.88
CA SER A 269 0.67 -1.24 -26.62
C SER A 269 1.81 -0.66 -27.45
N GLU A 270 2.85 -1.45 -27.73
CA GLU A 270 4.00 -1.04 -28.54
C GLU A 270 3.57 -0.89 -30.00
N LEU A 271 2.78 -1.84 -30.52
CA LEU A 271 2.23 -1.78 -31.88
C LEU A 271 1.25 -0.63 -32.06
N THR A 272 0.36 -0.36 -31.10
CA THR A 272 -0.60 0.75 -31.20
C THR A 272 0.05 2.13 -31.02
N GLY A 273 1.25 2.18 -30.42
CA GLY A 273 2.05 3.40 -30.30
C GLY A 273 3.08 3.57 -31.42
N LEU A 274 3.14 2.65 -32.38
CA LEU A 274 4.10 2.72 -33.49
C LEU A 274 3.72 3.87 -34.44
N THR A 275 4.70 4.68 -34.80
CA THR A 275 4.54 5.76 -35.80
C THR A 275 5.57 5.56 -36.92
N VAL A 276 5.37 6.24 -38.05
CA VAL A 276 6.31 6.19 -39.19
C VAL A 276 7.72 6.62 -38.78
N ALA A 277 7.84 7.55 -37.82
CA ALA A 277 9.13 8.00 -37.30
C ALA A 277 9.95 6.89 -36.58
N HIS A 278 9.32 5.78 -36.22
CA HIS A 278 10.01 4.63 -35.60
C HIS A 278 10.58 3.65 -36.63
N VAL A 279 10.33 3.85 -37.93
CA VAL A 279 10.81 2.96 -38.99
C VAL A 279 12.01 3.62 -39.67
N ASN A 280 13.19 3.02 -39.51
CA ASN A 280 14.37 3.38 -40.29
C ASN A 280 14.51 2.41 -41.47
N VAL A 281 14.44 2.94 -42.68
CA VAL A 281 14.58 2.18 -43.95
C VAL A 281 15.96 2.33 -44.57
N ASP A 282 16.84 3.14 -43.98
CA ASP A 282 18.21 3.31 -44.44
C ASP A 282 19.04 2.13 -43.88
N THR A 283 19.15 1.08 -44.69
CA THR A 283 20.10 -0.03 -44.54
C THR A 283 21.33 0.18 -45.38
#